data_AF-A0AAD5K7F0-F1
#
_entry.id   AF-A0AAD5K7F0-F1
#
_cell.length_a   1.000
_cell.length_b   1.000
_cell.length_c   1.000
_cell.angle_alpha   90.00
_cell.angle_beta   90.00
_cell.angle_gamma   90.00
#
_symmetry.space_group_name_H-M   'P 1'
#
loop_
_entity.id
_entity.type
_entity.pdbx_description
1 polymer ?
#
loop_
_entity_poly.entity_id
_entity_poly.type
_entity_poly.pdbx_seq_one_letter_code
_entity_poly.pdbx_strand_id
1 'polypeptide(L)'
;MSPRSRRNALTYFNVMVVGFSGVGKTSFIKTLMAALKDEMPKDKRESFGSQPASDANALSGPLTKTQKPYTVTSGIDVDGEKVMLTVIDTPGFQTDYLIDKQLHDILGYIEHQFDLTLAEESKVKRNPKAVDTQVHACLYVIDPTKRALDQYDIRILTRLSERVNVIPVIGKADTLTLAQRRRLKPTILRDIYTNQKIPLYGMPEDEEDDEEEEEEKKEENDDDENKEDDNKEKNTTNGSNNNNKGTTGASLEDFLNQFNYQEEDEETQAFLDYLKLIPFNVIAYEDEPETGEPIAMEGIKIGRDYGWGKIDCLSDDTSDFNTLKTMLLSTHRRILQSETVERYYEQYRTERLLVKRATKLKSMDVGKKLLDDLKRV
;
A
#
# COMPACT_ATOMS: atom_id res chain seq x y z
N MET A 1 5.92 -42.18 -6.15
CA MET A 1 5.75 -41.07 -7.10
C MET A 1 5.56 -39.79 -6.29
N SER A 2 6.59 -38.94 -6.23
CA SER A 2 6.52 -37.62 -5.59
C SER A 2 5.59 -36.70 -6.42
N PRO A 3 4.76 -35.85 -5.78
CA PRO A 3 3.87 -34.96 -6.51
C PRO A 3 4.70 -33.98 -7.34
N ARG A 4 4.45 -33.97 -8.65
CA ARG A 4 5.02 -33.00 -9.60
C ARG A 4 4.76 -31.59 -9.07
N SER A 5 5.81 -30.97 -8.55
CA SER A 5 5.89 -29.55 -8.19
C SER A 5 5.23 -28.68 -9.27
N ARG A 6 4.34 -27.76 -8.85
CA ARG A 6 3.65 -26.77 -9.69
C ARG A 6 4.65 -25.73 -10.24
N ARG A 7 5.66 -26.15 -11.00
CA ARG A 7 6.83 -25.30 -11.32
C ARG A 7 6.61 -24.12 -12.26
N ASN A 8 5.39 -23.79 -12.68
CA ASN A 8 5.16 -22.66 -13.58
C ASN A 8 3.75 -22.06 -13.39
N ALA A 9 3.34 -21.77 -12.15
CA ALA A 9 2.16 -20.94 -11.93
C ALA A 9 2.57 -19.49 -12.16
N LEU A 10 1.89 -18.81 -13.09
CA LEU A 10 2.02 -17.37 -13.29
C LEU A 10 1.40 -16.68 -12.08
N THR A 11 2.18 -15.89 -11.34
CA THR A 11 1.67 -15.08 -10.24
C THR A 11 1.48 -13.64 -10.69
N TYR A 12 0.53 -12.91 -10.09
CA TYR A 12 0.25 -11.53 -10.42
C TYR A 12 0.66 -10.65 -9.26
N PHE A 13 1.28 -9.52 -9.54
CA PHE A 13 1.65 -8.54 -8.53
C PHE A 13 1.28 -7.14 -9.01
N ASN A 14 0.20 -6.58 -8.46
CA ASN A 14 -0.28 -5.27 -8.84
C ASN A 14 0.15 -4.21 -7.80
N VAL A 15 0.82 -3.16 -8.28
CA VAL A 15 1.30 -2.03 -7.48
C VAL A 15 0.65 -0.76 -7.98
N MET A 16 0.11 0.06 -7.10
CA MET A 16 -0.48 1.35 -7.43
C MET A 16 0.43 2.49 -6.97
N VAL A 17 0.61 3.52 -7.79
CA VAL A 17 1.40 4.71 -7.43
C VAL A 17 0.46 5.88 -7.22
N VAL A 18 0.51 6.48 -6.03
CA VAL A 18 -0.39 7.54 -5.57
C VAL A 18 0.41 8.72 -5.03
N GLY A 19 -0.11 9.94 -5.13
CA GLY A 19 0.56 11.15 -4.63
C GLY A 19 0.17 12.40 -5.40
N PHE A 20 0.64 13.55 -4.94
CA PHE A 20 0.30 14.85 -5.54
C PHE A 20 0.76 14.99 -6.99
N SER A 21 0.15 15.89 -7.74
CA SER A 21 0.60 16.19 -9.10
C SER A 21 2.03 16.76 -9.08
N GLY A 22 2.88 16.31 -9.99
CA GLY A 22 4.25 16.85 -10.13
C GLY A 22 5.31 16.23 -9.20
N VAL A 23 4.98 15.28 -8.32
CA VAL A 23 5.95 14.59 -7.45
C VAL A 23 6.82 13.54 -8.16
N GLY A 24 6.50 13.20 -9.42
CA GLY A 24 7.31 12.28 -10.24
C GLY A 24 6.77 10.83 -10.36
N LYS A 25 5.48 10.58 -10.11
CA LYS A 25 4.85 9.26 -10.20
C LYS A 25 5.08 8.55 -11.54
N THR A 26 4.68 9.18 -12.64
CA THR A 26 4.83 8.63 -13.99
C THR A 26 6.30 8.38 -14.34
N SER A 27 7.21 9.29 -13.94
CA SER A 27 8.65 9.13 -14.13
C SER A 27 9.20 7.94 -13.35
N PHE A 28 8.72 7.71 -12.12
CA PHE A 28 9.07 6.52 -11.35
C PHE A 28 8.65 5.23 -12.07
N ILE A 29 7.41 5.17 -12.59
CA ILE A 29 6.92 4.00 -13.33
C ILE A 29 7.77 3.75 -14.58
N LYS A 30 8.11 4.81 -15.33
CA LYS A 30 9.05 4.70 -16.46
C LYS A 30 10.40 4.14 -16.04
N THR A 31 10.94 4.60 -14.92
CA THR A 31 12.22 4.14 -14.34
C THR A 31 12.18 2.66 -13.96
N LEU A 32 11.11 2.22 -13.27
CA LEU A 32 10.89 0.82 -12.94
C LEU A 32 10.79 -0.06 -14.18
N MET A 33 10.01 0.35 -15.17
CA MET A 33 9.86 -0.40 -16.42
C MET A 33 11.15 -0.45 -17.23
N ALA A 34 11.95 0.61 -17.24
CA ALA A 34 13.25 0.64 -17.92
C ALA A 34 14.27 -0.27 -17.23
N ALA A 35 14.36 -0.22 -15.89
CA ALA A 35 15.25 -1.08 -15.12
C ALA A 35 14.92 -2.57 -15.32
N LEU A 36 13.63 -2.93 -15.33
CA LEU A 36 13.19 -4.32 -15.54
C LEU A 36 13.39 -4.81 -16.99
N LYS A 37 13.34 -3.90 -17.97
CA LYS A 37 13.60 -4.24 -19.37
C LYS A 37 15.07 -4.60 -19.63
N ASP A 38 16.02 -4.01 -18.91
CA ASP A 38 17.45 -4.30 -19.03
C ASP A 38 17.79 -5.69 -18.43
N GLU A 39 17.08 -6.10 -17.39
CA GLU A 39 17.27 -7.40 -16.72
C GLU A 39 16.68 -8.59 -17.52
N MET A 40 15.83 -8.34 -18.52
CA MET A 40 15.23 -9.38 -19.36
C MET A 40 15.79 -9.41 -20.79
N PRO A 41 16.53 -10.47 -21.20
CA PRO A 41 16.93 -10.67 -22.58
C PRO A 41 15.72 -10.78 -23.52
N LYS A 42 15.85 -10.23 -24.74
CA LYS A 42 14.80 -10.16 -25.76
C LYS A 42 14.14 -11.53 -26.07
N ASP A 43 14.87 -12.63 -25.89
CA ASP A 43 14.40 -13.99 -26.21
C ASP A 43 13.39 -14.59 -25.22
N LYS A 44 13.31 -14.10 -23.97
CA LYS A 44 12.34 -14.59 -22.96
C LYS A 44 10.97 -13.91 -23.02
N ARG A 45 10.86 -12.78 -23.73
CA ARG A 45 9.62 -11.97 -23.85
C ARG A 45 8.48 -12.73 -24.53
N GLU A 46 8.80 -13.64 -25.45
CA GLU A 46 7.80 -14.44 -26.17
C GLU A 46 7.18 -15.57 -25.33
N SER A 47 7.72 -15.85 -24.14
CA SER A 47 7.28 -16.98 -23.29
C SER A 47 6.24 -16.60 -22.22
N PHE A 48 5.93 -15.32 -22.08
CA PHE A 48 4.76 -14.81 -21.37
C PHE A 48 3.72 -14.52 -22.44
N GLY A 49 2.65 -15.32 -22.49
CA GLY A 49 1.68 -15.32 -23.58
C GLY A 49 1.23 -13.92 -23.98
N SER A 50 0.89 -13.78 -25.27
CA SER A 50 0.35 -12.58 -25.90
C SER A 50 -0.99 -12.17 -25.28
N GLN A 51 -0.95 -11.57 -24.09
CA GLN A 51 -2.01 -10.69 -23.61
C GLN A 51 -1.72 -9.29 -24.13
N PRO A 52 -2.75 -8.53 -24.54
CA PRO A 52 -2.57 -7.24 -25.18
C PRO A 52 -1.81 -6.36 -24.21
N ALA A 53 -0.67 -5.83 -24.66
CA ALA A 53 -0.02 -4.73 -23.99
C ALA A 53 -1.06 -3.61 -23.90
N SER A 54 -1.69 -3.44 -22.75
CA SER A 54 -2.50 -2.26 -22.48
C SER A 54 -1.54 -1.07 -22.58
N ASP A 55 -1.76 -0.29 -23.64
CA ASP A 55 -1.10 0.96 -23.99
C ASP A 55 0.42 1.02 -23.76
N ALA A 56 1.19 0.18 -24.45
CA ALA A 56 2.65 0.39 -24.59
C ALA A 56 2.98 1.80 -25.14
N ASN A 57 2.03 2.43 -25.84
CA ASN A 57 2.13 3.81 -26.33
C ASN A 57 1.83 4.89 -25.28
N ALA A 58 1.26 4.57 -24.11
CA ALA A 58 1.03 5.55 -23.04
C ALA A 58 2.33 5.96 -22.32
N LEU A 59 3.36 5.12 -22.38
CA LEU A 59 4.71 5.47 -21.91
C LEU A 59 5.59 6.13 -22.98
N SER A 60 5.20 6.06 -24.27
CA SER A 60 5.99 6.61 -25.36
C SER A 60 5.66 8.10 -25.55
N GLY A 61 6.70 8.94 -25.57
CA GLY A 61 6.57 10.39 -25.74
C GLY A 61 6.69 11.20 -24.45
N PRO A 62 6.57 12.54 -24.57
CA PRO A 62 6.83 13.47 -23.47
C PRO A 62 5.84 13.28 -22.31
N LEU A 63 6.33 13.45 -21.09
CA LEU A 63 5.55 13.36 -19.85
C LEU A 63 4.38 14.36 -19.88
N THR A 64 3.15 13.85 -19.97
CA THR A 64 1.93 14.65 -19.86
C THR A 64 1.22 14.37 -18.53
N LYS A 65 0.39 15.32 -18.06
CA LYS A 65 -0.36 15.14 -16.82
C LYS A 65 -1.38 14.00 -16.97
N THR A 66 -1.23 12.94 -16.18
CA THR A 66 -2.17 11.82 -16.10
C THR A 66 -3.57 12.29 -15.74
N GLN A 67 -4.54 12.07 -16.64
CA GLN A 67 -5.96 12.47 -16.45
C GLN A 67 -6.84 11.32 -15.95
N LYS A 68 -6.44 10.07 -16.24
CA LYS A 68 -7.15 8.85 -15.86
C LYS A 68 -6.16 7.79 -15.39
N PRO A 69 -6.57 6.89 -14.49
CA PRO A 69 -5.75 5.76 -14.12
C PRO A 69 -5.42 4.92 -15.37
N TYR A 70 -4.17 4.54 -15.54
CA TYR A 70 -3.75 3.62 -16.60
C TYR A 70 -2.80 2.58 -16.04
N THR A 71 -2.79 1.40 -16.66
CA THR A 71 -2.08 0.23 -16.15
C THR A 71 -1.00 -0.22 -17.12
N VAL A 72 0.19 -0.47 -16.58
CA VAL A 72 1.35 -0.95 -17.32
C VAL A 72 1.72 -2.31 -16.78
N THR A 73 1.64 -3.33 -17.63
CA THR A 73 1.92 -4.71 -17.23
C THR A 73 3.20 -5.22 -17.88
N SER A 74 4.06 -5.86 -17.10
CA SER A 74 5.30 -6.51 -17.55
C SER A 74 5.44 -7.88 -16.90
N GLY A 75 5.69 -8.91 -17.70
CA GLY A 75 6.10 -10.22 -17.19
C GLY A 75 7.57 -10.17 -16.77
N ILE A 76 7.89 -10.68 -15.59
CA ILE A 76 9.24 -10.75 -15.01
C ILE A 76 9.50 -12.14 -14.43
N ASP A 77 10.76 -12.55 -14.40
CA ASP A 77 11.22 -13.82 -13.84
C ASP A 77 11.99 -13.49 -12.56
N VAL A 78 11.38 -13.71 -11.39
CA VAL A 78 11.96 -13.37 -10.09
C VAL A 78 12.08 -14.63 -9.27
N ASP A 79 13.30 -14.98 -8.87
CA ASP A 79 13.62 -16.18 -8.09
C ASP A 79 13.13 -17.50 -8.74
N GLY A 80 13.13 -17.54 -10.08
CA GLY A 80 12.66 -18.68 -10.88
C GLY A 80 11.14 -18.80 -10.97
N GLU A 81 10.41 -17.79 -10.49
CA GLU A 81 8.96 -17.68 -10.55
C GLU A 81 8.55 -16.66 -11.63
N LYS A 82 7.63 -17.06 -12.50
CA LYS A 82 7.05 -16.16 -13.50
C LYS A 82 6.01 -15.26 -12.85
N VAL A 83 6.33 -13.98 -12.73
CA VAL A 83 5.46 -12.96 -12.11
C VAL A 83 5.00 -11.95 -13.16
N MET A 84 3.73 -11.59 -13.14
CA MET A 84 3.16 -10.52 -13.94
C MET A 84 3.01 -9.28 -13.06
N LEU A 85 3.93 -8.34 -13.21
CA LEU A 85 3.90 -7.06 -12.51
C LEU A 85 2.96 -6.11 -13.26
N THR A 86 1.92 -5.61 -12.60
CA THR A 86 1.07 -4.53 -13.12
C THR A 86 1.26 -3.28 -12.27
N VAL A 87 1.69 -2.19 -12.88
CA VAL A 87 1.83 -0.91 -12.20
C VAL A 87 0.71 0.01 -12.65
N ILE A 88 -0.08 0.50 -11.70
CA ILE A 88 -1.23 1.39 -11.92
C ILE A 88 -0.77 2.82 -11.64
N ASP A 89 -0.70 3.67 -12.68
CA ASP A 89 -0.52 5.11 -12.49
C ASP A 89 -1.86 5.75 -12.17
N THR A 90 -1.87 6.68 -11.22
CA THR A 90 -3.08 7.42 -10.81
C THR A 90 -2.95 8.91 -11.13
N PRO A 91 -4.07 9.58 -11.47
CA PRO A 91 -4.07 11.03 -11.61
C PRO A 91 -3.61 11.66 -10.29
N GLY A 92 -2.71 12.63 -10.37
CA GLY A 92 -2.16 13.25 -9.16
C GLY A 92 -3.18 14.11 -8.43
N PHE A 93 -3.16 14.05 -7.10
CA PHE A 93 -3.97 14.94 -6.28
C PHE A 93 -3.65 16.40 -6.57
N GLN A 94 -4.70 17.21 -6.60
CA GLN A 94 -4.61 18.66 -6.69
C GLN A 94 -4.92 19.24 -5.32
N THR A 95 -4.24 20.31 -4.91
CA THR A 95 -4.38 20.91 -3.57
C THR A 95 -5.70 21.67 -3.36
N ASP A 96 -6.70 21.43 -4.22
CA ASP A 96 -8.00 22.09 -4.20
C ASP A 96 -9.03 21.31 -3.36
N TYR A 97 -10.23 21.87 -3.21
CA TYR A 97 -11.37 21.28 -2.46
C TYR A 97 -11.86 19.91 -2.98
N LEU A 98 -11.21 19.35 -4.00
CA LEU A 98 -11.58 18.10 -4.66
C LEU A 98 -10.81 16.89 -4.14
N ILE A 99 -9.88 17.05 -3.19
CA ILE A 99 -9.06 15.92 -2.68
C ILE A 99 -9.94 14.78 -2.16
N ASP A 100 -10.97 15.09 -1.38
CA ASP A 100 -11.85 14.05 -0.81
C ASP A 100 -12.57 13.27 -1.91
N LYS A 101 -12.96 13.94 -3.01
CA LYS A 101 -13.54 13.28 -4.18
C LYS A 101 -12.51 12.42 -4.92
N GLN A 102 -11.32 12.96 -5.16
CA GLN A 102 -10.23 12.22 -5.83
C GLN A 102 -9.81 10.99 -5.02
N LEU A 103 -9.76 11.12 -3.69
CA LEU A 103 -9.48 10.04 -2.77
C LEU A 103 -10.59 8.98 -2.82
N HIS A 104 -11.85 9.40 -2.84
CA HIS A 104 -12.98 8.49 -3.01
C HIS A 104 -12.94 7.75 -4.36
N ASP A 105 -12.55 8.43 -5.44
CA ASP A 105 -12.41 7.79 -6.76
C ASP A 105 -11.29 6.73 -6.75
N ILE A 106 -10.17 6.98 -6.06
CA ILE A 106 -9.06 6.01 -5.91
C ILE A 106 -9.46 4.82 -5.02
N LEU A 107 -10.10 5.07 -3.88
CA LEU A 107 -10.60 4.01 -3.00
C LEU A 107 -11.67 3.17 -3.72
N GLY A 108 -12.57 3.82 -4.46
CA GLY A 108 -13.57 3.16 -5.28
C GLY A 108 -12.95 2.30 -6.37
N TYR A 109 -11.80 2.68 -6.93
CA TYR A 109 -11.05 1.82 -7.84
C TYR A 109 -10.53 0.56 -7.15
N ILE A 110 -9.96 0.67 -5.94
CA ILE A 110 -9.46 -0.48 -5.16
C ILE A 110 -10.61 -1.41 -4.78
N GLU A 111 -11.69 -0.87 -4.21
CA GLU A 111 -12.88 -1.63 -3.82
C GLU A 111 -13.54 -2.30 -5.04
N HIS A 112 -13.54 -1.66 -6.21
CA HIS A 112 -14.01 -2.26 -7.44
C HIS A 112 -13.17 -3.50 -7.83
N GLN A 113 -11.85 -3.51 -7.59
CA GLN A 113 -11.05 -4.72 -7.81
C GLN A 113 -11.47 -5.85 -6.88
N PHE A 114 -11.74 -5.56 -5.61
CA PHE A 114 -12.26 -6.56 -4.67
C PHE A 114 -13.65 -7.06 -5.09
N ASP A 115 -14.52 -6.19 -5.58
CA ASP A 115 -15.84 -6.57 -6.11
C ASP A 115 -15.73 -7.52 -7.31
N LEU A 116 -14.75 -7.33 -8.21
CA LEU A 116 -14.49 -8.23 -9.33
C LEU A 116 -14.10 -9.63 -8.85
N THR A 117 -13.17 -9.71 -7.88
CA THR A 117 -12.75 -10.99 -7.29
C THR A 117 -13.93 -11.66 -6.57
N LEU A 118 -14.68 -10.90 -5.76
CA LEU A 118 -15.84 -11.42 -5.04
C LEU A 118 -16.93 -11.93 -5.98
N ALA A 119 -17.15 -11.23 -7.11
CA ALA A 119 -18.09 -11.64 -8.14
C ALA A 119 -17.66 -12.95 -8.81
N GLU A 120 -16.36 -13.16 -9.03
CA GLU A 120 -15.82 -14.41 -9.57
C GLU A 120 -15.91 -15.55 -8.55
N GLU A 121 -15.57 -15.31 -7.28
CA GLU A 121 -15.69 -16.30 -6.20
C GLU A 121 -17.14 -16.75 -5.96
N SER A 122 -18.09 -15.83 -6.16
CA SER A 122 -19.53 -16.08 -6.03
C SER A 122 -20.11 -16.94 -7.16
N LYS A 123 -19.40 -17.13 -8.28
CA LYS A 123 -19.88 -17.96 -9.40
C LYS A 123 -19.82 -19.45 -9.03
N VAL A 124 -20.86 -20.18 -9.43
CA VAL A 124 -20.94 -21.65 -9.24
C VAL A 124 -19.88 -22.39 -10.06
N LYS A 125 -19.63 -21.94 -11.29
CA LYS A 125 -18.51 -22.41 -12.13
C LYS A 125 -17.45 -21.32 -12.17
N ARG A 126 -16.42 -21.49 -11.34
CA ARG A 126 -15.30 -20.57 -11.21
C ARG A 126 -14.31 -20.80 -12.34
N ASN A 127 -13.72 -19.72 -12.87
CA ASN A 127 -12.64 -19.82 -13.81
C ASN A 127 -11.30 -20.10 -13.08
N PRO A 128 -10.66 -21.27 -13.25
CA PRO A 128 -9.38 -21.56 -12.61
C PRO A 128 -8.21 -20.72 -13.17
N LYS A 129 -8.45 -19.93 -14.22
CA LYS A 129 -7.49 -18.99 -14.81
C LYS A 129 -7.88 -17.53 -14.59
N ALA A 130 -8.70 -17.24 -13.58
CA ALA A 130 -9.00 -15.85 -13.23
C ALA A 130 -7.70 -15.10 -12.93
N VAL A 131 -7.57 -13.92 -13.51
CA VAL A 131 -6.44 -13.01 -13.26
C VAL A 131 -6.72 -12.29 -11.96
N ASP A 132 -5.71 -12.21 -11.10
CA ASP A 132 -5.81 -11.43 -9.87
C ASP A 132 -5.59 -9.95 -10.19
N THR A 133 -6.61 -9.13 -9.92
CA THR A 133 -6.59 -7.68 -10.16
C THR A 133 -6.46 -6.88 -8.87
N GLN A 134 -6.33 -7.52 -7.71
CA GLN A 134 -6.23 -6.85 -6.41
C GLN A 134 -4.94 -6.04 -6.32
N VAL A 135 -5.01 -4.85 -5.73
CA VAL A 135 -3.84 -4.00 -5.52
C VAL A 135 -3.11 -4.47 -4.27
N HIS A 136 -1.89 -4.99 -4.41
CA HIS A 136 -1.14 -5.55 -3.27
C HIS A 136 -0.32 -4.52 -2.52
N ALA A 137 0.10 -3.45 -3.20
CA ALA A 137 0.90 -2.39 -2.61
C ALA A 137 0.55 -1.03 -3.24
N CYS A 138 0.51 -0.01 -2.42
CA CYS A 138 0.29 1.37 -2.81
C CYS A 138 1.52 2.21 -2.44
N LEU A 139 2.29 2.64 -3.44
CA LEU A 139 3.40 3.56 -3.24
C LEU A 139 2.86 4.98 -3.12
N TYR A 140 2.98 5.57 -1.93
CA TYR A 140 2.61 6.96 -1.70
C TYR A 140 3.82 7.87 -1.88
N VAL A 141 3.84 8.62 -2.97
CA VAL A 141 4.94 9.52 -3.32
C VAL A 141 4.74 10.89 -2.66
N ILE A 142 5.51 11.11 -1.60
CA ILE A 142 5.59 12.33 -0.82
C ILE A 142 6.40 13.38 -1.59
N ASP A 143 5.92 14.62 -1.54
CA ASP A 143 6.60 15.77 -2.13
C ASP A 143 7.86 16.14 -1.32
N PRO A 144 9.06 16.15 -1.92
CA PRO A 144 10.30 16.48 -1.21
C PRO A 144 10.38 17.96 -0.79
N THR A 145 9.58 18.85 -1.38
CA THR A 145 9.61 20.28 -1.04
C THR A 145 9.01 20.55 0.34
N LYS A 146 8.20 19.62 0.84
CA LYS A 146 7.56 19.71 2.15
C LYS A 146 8.57 19.41 3.26
N ARG A 147 8.45 20.13 4.38
CA ARG A 147 9.31 19.93 5.56
C ARG A 147 8.75 18.89 6.53
N ALA A 148 7.44 18.66 6.49
CA ALA A 148 6.66 17.76 7.32
C ALA A 148 5.44 17.29 6.50
N LEU A 149 4.70 16.31 6.98
CA LEU A 149 3.47 15.87 6.31
C LEU A 149 2.36 16.93 6.46
N ASP A 150 1.68 17.25 5.37
CA ASP A 150 0.52 18.14 5.44
C ASP A 150 -0.72 17.38 5.92
N GLN A 151 -1.72 18.10 6.42
CA GLN A 151 -3.02 17.55 6.78
C GLN A 151 -3.68 16.76 5.63
N TYR A 152 -3.43 17.15 4.39
CA TYR A 152 -3.90 16.42 3.22
C TYR A 152 -3.19 15.09 3.03
N ASP A 153 -1.84 15.07 3.17
CA ASP A 153 -1.07 13.82 3.04
C ASP A 153 -1.52 12.82 4.10
N ILE A 154 -1.63 13.32 5.34
CA ILE A 154 -2.11 12.58 6.49
C ILE A 154 -3.48 11.95 6.21
N ARG A 155 -4.47 12.75 5.81
CA ARG A 155 -5.82 12.27 5.52
C ARG A 155 -5.82 11.18 4.44
N ILE A 156 -5.03 11.38 3.38
CA ILE A 156 -4.91 10.42 2.29
C ILE A 156 -4.28 9.12 2.78
N LEU A 157 -3.19 9.21 3.55
CA LEU A 157 -2.50 8.05 4.11
C LEU A 157 -3.41 7.24 5.03
N THR A 158 -4.09 7.88 5.99
CA THR A 158 -5.03 7.23 6.91
C THR A 158 -6.13 6.47 6.17
N ARG A 159 -6.75 7.09 5.15
CA ARG A 159 -7.84 6.45 4.41
C ARG A 159 -7.37 5.38 3.44
N LEU A 160 -6.16 5.50 2.89
CA LEU A 160 -5.60 4.46 2.01
C LEU A 160 -5.14 3.24 2.80
N SER A 161 -4.54 3.43 3.98
CA SER A 161 -4.07 2.32 4.83
C SER A 161 -5.17 1.39 5.30
N GLU A 162 -6.42 1.86 5.39
CA GLU A 162 -7.58 1.01 5.72
C GLU A 162 -7.90 -0.05 4.65
N ARG A 163 -7.45 0.13 3.40
CA ARG A 163 -7.86 -0.69 2.25
C ARG A 163 -6.70 -1.30 1.46
N VAL A 164 -5.46 -0.83 1.66
CA VAL A 164 -4.28 -1.32 0.93
C VAL A 164 -3.00 -1.10 1.74
N ASN A 165 -2.00 -1.94 1.51
CA ASN A 165 -0.65 -1.76 2.05
C ASN A 165 0.02 -0.53 1.47
N VAL A 166 0.13 0.54 2.27
CA VAL A 166 0.74 1.80 1.85
C VAL A 166 2.21 1.84 2.23
N ILE A 167 3.08 2.14 1.25
CA ILE A 167 4.53 2.30 1.41
C ILE A 167 4.90 3.76 1.08
N PRO A 168 5.44 4.54 2.03
CA PRO A 168 5.80 5.92 1.79
C PRO A 168 7.15 6.05 1.04
N VAL A 169 7.17 6.86 0.00
CA VAL A 169 8.34 7.12 -0.85
C VAL A 169 8.51 8.62 -1.04
N ILE A 170 9.70 9.15 -0.87
CA ILE A 170 10.05 10.54 -1.21
C ILE A 170 10.46 10.57 -2.68
N GLY A 171 9.66 11.27 -3.49
CA GLY A 171 9.97 11.50 -4.90
C GLY A 171 11.02 12.60 -5.09
N LYS A 172 11.66 12.63 -6.27
CA LYS A 172 12.64 13.66 -6.66
C LYS A 172 13.68 13.96 -5.56
N ALA A 173 14.24 12.90 -4.98
CA ALA A 173 15.18 13.02 -3.86
C ALA A 173 16.46 13.81 -4.21
N ASP A 174 16.77 13.95 -5.50
CA ASP A 174 17.80 14.83 -6.07
C ASP A 174 17.62 16.32 -5.72
N THR A 175 16.40 16.74 -5.39
CA THR A 175 16.10 18.12 -4.98
C THR A 175 16.49 18.42 -3.52
N LEU A 176 16.80 17.37 -2.75
CA LEU A 176 17.14 17.47 -1.34
C LEU A 176 18.64 17.33 -1.13
N THR A 177 19.19 18.21 -0.29
CA THR A 177 20.53 18.02 0.25
C THR A 177 20.53 16.87 1.26
N LEU A 178 21.69 16.24 1.47
CA LEU A 178 21.86 15.18 2.47
C LEU A 178 21.42 15.63 3.88
N ALA A 179 21.66 16.90 4.23
CA ALA A 179 21.24 17.47 5.51
C ALA A 179 19.72 17.62 5.62
N GLN A 180 19.04 17.98 4.53
CA GLN A 180 17.57 18.03 4.48
C GLN A 180 16.97 16.63 4.57
N ARG A 181 17.51 15.65 3.82
CA ARG A 181 17.06 14.25 3.86
C ARG A 181 17.15 13.67 5.28
N ARG A 182 18.26 13.90 5.99
CA ARG A 182 18.46 13.47 7.39
C ARG A 182 17.48 14.10 8.38
N ARG A 183 16.89 15.26 8.07
CA ARG A 183 15.88 15.92 8.92
C ARG A 183 14.46 15.52 8.52
N LEU A 184 14.20 15.37 7.23
CA LEU A 184 12.87 15.09 6.69
C LEU A 184 12.41 13.68 7.06
N LYS A 185 13.27 12.67 6.92
CA LYS A 185 12.95 11.27 7.28
C LYS A 185 12.38 11.11 8.70
N PRO A 186 13.09 11.50 9.77
CA PRO A 186 12.58 11.32 11.13
C PRO A 186 11.36 12.19 11.41
N THR A 187 11.24 13.35 10.74
CA THR A 187 10.04 14.20 10.88
C THR A 187 8.80 13.49 10.32
N ILE A 188 8.89 12.93 9.11
CA ILE A 188 7.80 12.17 8.48
C ILE A 188 7.44 10.95 9.33
N LEU A 189 8.42 10.19 9.80
CA LEU A 189 8.18 8.99 10.62
C LEU A 189 7.49 9.33 11.95
N ARG A 190 7.92 10.41 12.61
CA ARG A 190 7.28 10.90 13.83
C ARG A 190 5.83 11.35 13.57
N ASP A 191 5.59 12.01 12.45
CA ASP A 191 4.24 12.45 12.08
C ASP A 191 3.31 11.26 11.81
N ILE A 192 3.81 10.19 11.20
CA ILE A 192 3.07 8.96 10.90
C ILE A 192 2.80 8.16 12.17
N TYR A 193 3.83 7.89 12.98
CA TYR A 193 3.75 6.95 14.09
C TYR A 193 3.25 7.62 15.38
N THR A 194 3.96 8.65 15.85
CA THR A 194 3.71 9.24 17.17
C THR A 194 2.51 10.18 17.16
N ASN A 195 2.32 10.95 16.09
CA ASN A 195 1.30 12.01 16.08
C ASN A 195 -0.06 11.55 15.57
N GLN A 196 -0.08 10.61 14.62
CA GLN A 196 -1.28 10.23 13.86
C GLN A 196 -1.63 8.74 14.00
N LYS A 197 -0.70 7.89 14.48
CA LYS A 197 -0.85 6.42 14.54
C LYS A 197 -1.42 5.82 13.24
N ILE A 198 -0.82 6.15 12.09
CA ILE A 198 -1.30 5.63 10.80
C ILE A 198 -0.81 4.19 10.61
N PRO A 199 -1.69 3.20 10.38
CA PRO A 199 -1.31 1.80 10.20
C PRO A 199 -0.73 1.57 8.80
N LEU A 200 0.51 2.01 8.58
CA LEU A 200 1.21 1.75 7.32
C LEU A 200 1.72 0.32 7.25
N TYR A 201 2.06 -0.12 6.03
CA TYR A 201 2.65 -1.45 5.84
C TYR A 201 3.88 -1.61 6.74
N GLY A 202 3.81 -2.64 7.57
CA GLY A 202 4.85 -3.06 8.48
C GLY A 202 5.00 -2.24 9.76
N MET A 203 4.08 -1.33 10.05
CA MET A 203 4.08 -0.67 11.36
C MET A 203 3.43 -1.59 12.40
N PRO A 204 3.96 -1.65 13.63
CA PRO A 204 3.34 -2.39 14.72
C PRO A 204 1.93 -1.86 14.97
N GLU A 205 1.00 -2.75 15.22
CA GLU A 205 -0.33 -2.39 15.72
C GLU A 205 -0.19 -2.19 17.23
N ASP A 206 -0.65 -1.04 17.74
CA ASP A 206 -0.69 -0.80 19.17
C ASP A 206 -1.80 -1.70 19.74
N GLU A 207 -1.44 -2.83 20.37
CA GLU A 207 -2.38 -3.76 21.02
C GLU A 207 -3.27 -3.09 22.09
N GLU A 208 -2.91 -1.87 22.54
CA GLU A 208 -3.68 -1.09 23.51
C GLU A 208 -5.02 -0.58 22.96
N ASP A 209 -5.14 -0.33 21.64
CA ASP A 209 -6.39 0.18 21.04
C ASP A 209 -7.46 -0.95 20.91
N ASP A 210 -7.05 -2.22 20.83
CA ASP A 210 -7.96 -3.38 20.78
C ASP A 210 -8.62 -3.65 22.15
N GLU A 211 -7.93 -3.36 23.26
CA GLU A 211 -8.49 -3.51 24.61
C GLU A 211 -9.63 -2.50 24.86
N GLU A 212 -9.47 -1.25 24.42
CA GLU A 212 -10.50 -0.20 24.55
C GLU A 212 -11.72 -0.49 23.65
N GLU A 213 -11.51 -0.94 22.41
CA GLU A 213 -12.63 -1.32 21.51
C GLU A 213 -13.39 -2.57 22.00
N GLU A 214 -12.72 -3.51 22.66
CA GLU A 214 -13.36 -4.65 23.29
C GLU A 214 -14.18 -4.25 24.52
N GLU A 215 -13.72 -3.26 25.29
CA GLU A 215 -14.47 -2.72 26.43
C GLU A 215 -15.72 -1.96 25.97
N GLU A 216 -15.65 -1.12 24.94
CA GLU A 216 -16.84 -0.44 24.38
C GLU A 216 -17.86 -1.45 23.81
N LYS A 217 -17.40 -2.52 23.14
CA LYS A 217 -18.27 -3.59 22.65
C LYS A 217 -18.87 -4.43 23.79
N LYS A 218 -18.22 -4.53 24.94
CA LYS A 218 -18.77 -5.20 26.14
C LYS A 218 -19.81 -4.29 26.80
N GLU A 219 -19.55 -3.00 26.91
CA GLU A 219 -20.50 -2.01 27.46
C GLU A 219 -21.78 -1.88 26.61
N GLU A 220 -21.70 -1.88 25.27
CA GLU A 220 -22.90 -1.87 24.40
C GLU A 220 -23.72 -3.18 24.48
N ASN A 221 -23.11 -4.31 24.86
CA ASN A 221 -23.82 -5.59 25.02
C ASN A 221 -24.39 -5.77 26.44
N ASP A 222 -23.81 -5.13 27.46
CA ASP A 222 -24.25 -5.23 28.85
C ASP A 222 -25.44 -4.27 29.16
N ASP A 223 -25.69 -3.26 28.33
CA ASP A 223 -26.83 -2.32 28.50
C ASP A 223 -28.22 -2.95 28.23
N ASP A 224 -28.30 -4.17 27.66
CA ASP A 224 -29.56 -4.92 27.47
C ASP A 224 -29.82 -5.99 28.56
N GLU A 225 -28.86 -6.26 29.44
CA GLU A 225 -29.01 -7.22 30.55
C GLU A 225 -28.40 -6.67 31.85
N ASN A 226 -29.11 -5.81 32.58
CA ASN A 226 -29.39 -5.93 34.02
C ASN A 226 -29.97 -4.66 34.64
N LYS A 227 -31.27 -4.70 34.91
CA LYS A 227 -31.85 -4.06 36.10
C LYS A 227 -31.96 -5.15 37.16
N GLU A 228 -31.15 -5.08 38.22
CA GLU A 228 -31.53 -5.40 39.61
C GLU A 228 -30.33 -5.30 40.58
N ASP A 229 -30.60 -4.61 41.70
CA ASP A 229 -30.11 -4.77 43.08
C ASP A 229 -28.67 -4.45 43.55
N ASP A 230 -28.56 -3.26 44.17
CA ASP A 230 -28.17 -2.95 45.56
C ASP A 230 -26.98 -3.63 46.31
N ASN A 231 -26.09 -2.73 46.77
CA ASN A 231 -25.40 -2.64 48.08
C ASN A 231 -24.42 -3.74 48.59
N LYS A 232 -23.13 -3.38 48.76
CA LYS A 232 -22.47 -3.17 50.09
C LYS A 232 -20.97 -2.77 50.08
N GLU A 233 -20.71 -1.64 50.75
CA GLU A 233 -19.63 -1.26 51.70
C GLU A 233 -18.18 -1.81 51.65
N LYS A 234 -17.23 -0.83 51.61
CA LYS A 234 -16.06 -0.57 52.52
C LYS A 234 -14.92 -1.62 52.57
N ASN A 235 -13.61 -1.31 52.68
CA ASN A 235 -12.88 -0.15 53.21
C ASN A 235 -11.35 -0.36 52.96
N THR A 236 -10.58 0.74 52.78
CA THR A 236 -9.17 1.01 53.24
C THR A 236 -8.02 0.09 52.71
N THR A 237 -6.79 0.50 52.36
CA THR A 237 -5.91 1.58 52.86
C THR A 237 -4.67 1.74 51.93
N ASN A 238 -4.19 2.98 51.81
CA ASN A 238 -2.86 3.52 51.44
C ASN A 238 -1.70 2.60 50.97
N GLY A 239 -1.10 3.01 49.85
CA GLY A 239 0.28 2.72 49.47
C GLY A 239 0.78 3.72 48.44
N SER A 240 1.37 4.82 48.91
CA SER A 240 2.09 5.79 48.09
C SER A 240 3.30 5.12 47.45
N ASN A 241 3.41 5.13 46.12
CA ASN A 241 4.70 5.16 45.44
C ASN A 241 4.59 5.91 44.11
N ASN A 242 5.24 7.07 44.10
CA ASN A 242 5.63 7.77 42.89
C ASN A 242 6.37 6.80 41.97
N ASN A 243 5.85 6.60 40.77
CA ASN A 243 6.69 6.55 39.58
C ASN A 243 5.98 7.39 38.52
N ASN A 244 6.52 8.59 38.29
CA ASN A 244 6.37 9.29 37.03
C ASN A 244 6.83 8.34 35.92
N LYS A 245 5.89 7.58 35.34
CA LYS A 245 6.04 7.09 33.98
C LYS A 245 5.32 8.13 33.14
N GLY A 246 6.07 9.18 32.79
CA GLY A 246 5.64 10.07 31.73
C GLY A 246 5.38 9.19 30.51
N THR A 247 4.19 9.33 29.96
CA THR A 247 3.77 8.84 28.65
C THR A 247 4.65 9.49 27.59
N THR A 248 5.90 9.02 27.47
CA THR A 248 6.72 9.28 26.30
C THR A 248 6.27 8.27 25.27
N GLY A 249 5.44 8.71 24.32
CA GLY A 249 4.97 7.86 23.21
C GLY A 249 6.15 7.09 22.64
N ALA A 250 6.01 5.76 22.57
CA ALA A 250 7.04 4.88 22.05
C ALA A 250 7.47 5.41 20.68
N SER A 251 8.76 5.69 20.50
CA SER A 251 9.27 6.06 19.18
C SER A 251 9.55 4.79 18.38
N LEU A 252 9.50 4.88 17.04
CA LEU A 252 9.86 3.76 16.17
C LEU A 252 11.28 3.23 16.48
N GLU A 253 12.20 4.13 16.84
CA GLU A 253 13.52 3.76 17.35
C GLU A 253 13.46 2.90 18.62
N ASP A 254 12.57 3.20 19.57
CA ASP A 254 12.43 2.41 20.79
C ASP A 254 11.88 1.01 20.49
N PHE A 255 10.98 0.89 19.51
CA PHE A 255 10.49 -0.41 19.03
C PHE A 255 11.62 -1.20 18.35
N LEU A 256 12.36 -0.59 17.42
CA LEU A 256 13.47 -1.24 16.73
C LEU A 256 14.57 -1.74 17.67
N ASN A 257 14.79 -1.03 18.78
CA ASN A 257 15.78 -1.42 19.79
C ASN A 257 15.33 -2.58 20.70
N GLN A 258 14.06 -2.98 20.68
CA GLN A 258 13.57 -4.12 21.46
C GLN A 258 13.97 -5.46 20.83
N PHE A 259 14.17 -5.50 19.51
CA PHE A 259 14.49 -6.72 18.77
C PHE A 259 16.00 -6.95 18.71
N ASN A 260 16.42 -8.20 18.91
CA ASN A 260 17.79 -8.61 18.70
C ASN A 260 17.95 -9.19 17.28
N TYR A 261 18.34 -8.35 16.33
CA TYR A 261 18.42 -8.69 14.90
C TYR A 261 19.07 -10.05 14.57
N GLN A 262 20.05 -10.49 15.36
CA GLN A 262 20.78 -11.75 15.11
C GLN A 262 20.02 -13.01 15.56
N GLU A 263 19.03 -12.87 16.42
CA GLU A 263 18.23 -13.98 16.97
C GLU A 263 16.90 -14.15 16.25
N GLU A 264 16.47 -13.13 15.49
CA GLU A 264 15.23 -13.16 14.71
C GLU A 264 15.34 -14.00 13.44
N ASP A 265 14.19 -14.46 12.94
CA ASP A 265 14.07 -15.17 11.67
C ASP A 265 14.21 -14.24 10.45
N GLU A 266 14.39 -14.84 9.27
CA GLU A 266 14.70 -14.12 8.03
C GLU A 266 13.60 -13.12 7.62
N GLU A 267 12.33 -13.44 7.89
CA GLU A 267 11.19 -12.56 7.59
C GLU A 267 11.19 -11.33 8.50
N THR A 268 11.37 -11.52 9.82
CA THR A 268 11.47 -10.42 10.79
C THR A 268 12.70 -9.55 10.53
N GLN A 269 13.84 -10.13 10.16
CA GLN A 269 15.03 -9.37 9.77
C GLN A 269 14.77 -8.47 8.55
N ALA A 270 14.15 -9.00 7.51
CA ALA A 270 13.79 -8.23 6.31
C ALA A 270 12.85 -7.06 6.66
N PHE A 271 11.94 -7.29 7.60
CA PHE A 271 11.01 -6.29 8.08
C PHE A 271 11.67 -5.18 8.92
N LEU A 272 12.58 -5.54 9.83
CA LEU A 272 13.38 -4.58 10.57
C LEU A 272 14.24 -3.73 9.63
N ASP A 273 14.77 -4.32 8.57
CA ASP A 273 15.53 -3.59 7.55
C ASP A 273 14.65 -2.64 6.74
N TYR A 274 13.44 -3.07 6.38
CA TYR A 274 12.45 -2.19 5.76
C TYR A 274 12.11 -0.98 6.66
N LEU A 275 11.85 -1.19 7.94
CA LEU A 275 11.51 -0.13 8.90
C LEU A 275 12.63 0.90 9.07
N LYS A 276 13.90 0.49 8.99
CA LYS A 276 15.05 1.41 9.02
C LYS A 276 15.18 2.25 7.74
N LEU A 277 14.65 1.78 6.62
CA LEU A 277 14.84 2.40 5.31
C LEU A 277 13.76 3.42 4.96
N ILE A 278 12.52 3.19 5.42
CA ILE A 278 11.38 4.07 5.13
C ILE A 278 11.57 5.49 5.70
N PRO A 279 11.05 6.52 5.00
CA PRO A 279 10.58 6.49 3.61
C PRO A 279 11.75 6.38 2.61
N PHE A 280 11.55 5.62 1.52
CA PHE A 280 12.54 5.42 0.46
C PHE A 280 12.76 6.70 -0.34
N ASN A 281 13.99 6.99 -0.74
CA ASN A 281 14.33 8.18 -1.51
C ASN A 281 14.58 7.78 -2.94
N VAL A 282 13.71 8.22 -3.84
CA VAL A 282 13.73 7.74 -5.21
C VAL A 282 13.96 8.89 -6.19
N ILE A 283 14.87 8.63 -7.12
CA ILE A 283 15.19 9.50 -8.25
C ILE A 283 14.79 8.75 -9.52
N ALA A 284 13.94 9.37 -10.34
CA ALA A 284 13.57 8.85 -11.65
C ALA A 284 14.54 9.36 -12.71
N TYR A 285 14.76 8.62 -13.81
CA TYR A 285 15.64 9.12 -14.88
C TYR A 285 15.03 10.29 -15.66
N GLU A 286 15.87 10.94 -16.47
CA GLU A 286 15.45 11.97 -17.41
C GLU A 286 15.22 11.36 -18.80
N ASP A 287 14.00 11.53 -19.31
CA ASP A 287 13.59 11.03 -20.61
C ASP A 287 14.12 11.95 -21.72
N GLU A 288 14.62 11.37 -22.82
CA GLU A 288 14.84 12.13 -24.04
C GLU A 288 13.47 12.59 -24.62
N PRO A 289 13.29 13.88 -24.93
CA PRO A 289 11.97 14.46 -25.21
C PRO A 289 11.27 13.91 -26.46
N GLU A 290 12.03 13.36 -27.43
CA GLU A 290 11.49 12.80 -28.67
C GLU A 290 11.14 11.32 -28.56
N THR A 291 11.96 10.54 -27.86
CA THR A 291 11.86 9.07 -27.81
C THR A 291 11.19 8.58 -26.52
N GLY A 292 11.29 9.35 -25.43
CA GLY A 292 10.88 8.92 -24.10
C GLY A 292 11.79 7.85 -23.51
N GLU A 293 12.95 7.59 -24.12
CA GLU A 293 13.96 6.63 -23.65
C GLU A 293 14.94 7.32 -22.68
N PRO A 294 15.61 6.55 -21.79
CA PRO A 294 16.64 7.11 -20.92
C PRO A 294 17.78 7.71 -21.75
N ILE A 295 18.19 8.93 -21.39
CA ILE A 295 19.33 9.59 -22.04
C ILE A 295 20.58 8.74 -21.83
N ALA A 296 21.16 8.24 -22.92
CA ALA A 296 22.38 7.44 -22.88
C ALA A 296 23.56 8.31 -22.45
N MET A 297 24.10 8.01 -21.27
CA MET A 297 25.28 8.67 -20.73
C MET A 297 26.46 7.70 -20.64
N GLU A 298 27.67 8.21 -20.82
CA GLU A 298 28.90 7.40 -20.78
C GLU A 298 29.05 6.75 -19.39
N GLY A 299 28.90 5.42 -19.33
CA GLY A 299 28.95 4.63 -18.09
C GLY A 299 27.68 4.64 -17.22
N ILE A 300 26.66 5.44 -17.57
CA ILE A 300 25.40 5.55 -16.81
C ILE A 300 24.23 5.24 -17.76
N LYS A 301 23.57 4.10 -17.55
CA LYS A 301 22.45 3.67 -18.39
C LYS A 301 21.14 4.40 -18.08
N ILE A 302 20.88 4.65 -16.79
CA ILE A 302 19.65 5.24 -16.29
C ILE A 302 20.05 6.34 -15.31
N GLY A 303 19.97 7.60 -15.74
CA GLY A 303 20.45 8.71 -14.93
C GLY A 303 19.79 10.04 -15.26
N ARG A 304 20.27 11.08 -14.59
CA ARG A 304 19.96 12.49 -14.87
C ARG A 304 21.22 13.29 -15.14
N ASP A 305 21.16 14.24 -16.08
CA ASP A 305 22.23 15.17 -16.38
C ASP A 305 21.81 16.60 -16.02
N TYR A 306 22.47 17.20 -15.02
CA TYR A 306 22.18 18.57 -14.60
C TYR A 306 23.09 19.61 -15.25
N GLY A 307 23.95 19.21 -16.18
CA GLY A 307 24.98 20.04 -16.80
C GLY A 307 26.19 20.34 -15.91
N TRP A 308 26.02 20.35 -14.58
CA TRP A 308 27.11 20.44 -13.60
C TRP A 308 27.55 19.07 -13.06
N GLY A 309 26.78 18.01 -13.32
CA GLY A 309 27.05 16.66 -12.85
C GLY A 309 26.02 15.67 -13.36
N LYS A 310 26.41 14.39 -13.38
CA LYS A 310 25.56 13.28 -13.79
C LYS A 310 25.28 12.41 -12.57
N ILE A 311 24.03 11.99 -12.41
CA ILE A 311 23.59 11.12 -11.32
C ILE A 311 23.11 9.81 -11.92
N ASP A 312 23.63 8.70 -11.41
CA ASP A 312 23.13 7.36 -11.70
C ASP A 312 21.96 7.04 -10.76
N CYS A 313 20.75 6.96 -11.30
CA CYS A 313 19.54 6.73 -10.51
C CYS A 313 19.48 5.31 -9.93
N LEU A 314 20.28 4.37 -10.44
CA LEU A 314 20.34 2.99 -9.95
C LEU A 314 21.47 2.79 -8.93
N SER A 315 22.25 3.82 -8.61
CA SER A 315 23.29 3.71 -7.59
C SER A 315 22.71 3.88 -6.18
N ASP A 316 23.02 2.92 -5.31
CA ASP A 316 22.58 2.89 -3.90
C ASP A 316 23.11 4.09 -3.09
N ASP A 317 24.19 4.73 -3.53
CA ASP A 317 24.75 5.93 -2.89
C ASP A 317 23.84 7.15 -3.06
N THR A 318 23.07 7.19 -4.15
CA THR A 318 22.28 8.37 -4.55
C THR A 318 20.79 8.15 -4.38
N SER A 319 20.29 6.95 -4.63
CA SER A 319 18.86 6.62 -4.62
C SER A 319 18.64 5.25 -3.99
N ASP A 320 17.59 5.15 -3.17
CA ASP A 320 17.15 3.88 -2.55
C ASP A 320 16.31 3.04 -3.55
N PHE A 321 16.50 3.24 -4.86
CA PHE A 321 15.63 2.70 -5.90
C PHE A 321 15.77 1.18 -6.04
N ASN A 322 17.01 0.68 -6.05
CA ASN A 322 17.24 -0.78 -6.10
C ASN A 322 16.72 -1.45 -4.85
N THR A 323 16.90 -0.82 -3.68
CA THR A 323 16.38 -1.33 -2.42
C THR A 323 14.86 -1.44 -2.45
N LEU A 324 14.17 -0.40 -2.92
CA LEU A 324 12.71 -0.42 -3.12
C LEU A 324 12.29 -1.48 -4.15
N LYS A 325 13.02 -1.62 -5.27
CA LYS A 325 12.76 -2.64 -6.30
C LYS A 325 12.88 -4.06 -5.73
N THR A 326 13.97 -4.35 -5.02
CA THR A 326 14.21 -5.65 -4.39
C THR A 326 13.17 -5.95 -3.32
N MET A 327 12.80 -4.95 -2.53
CA MET A 327 11.74 -5.04 -1.52
C MET A 327 10.40 -5.45 -2.16
N LEU A 328 9.96 -4.71 -3.18
CA LEU A 328 8.67 -4.93 -3.83
C LEU A 328 8.60 -6.24 -4.61
N LEU A 329 9.69 -6.64 -5.27
CA LEU A 329 9.66 -7.76 -6.22
C LEU A 329 10.13 -9.08 -5.62
N SER A 330 11.04 -9.07 -4.63
CA SER A 330 11.62 -10.28 -4.05
C SER A 330 11.22 -10.46 -2.58
N THR A 331 11.73 -9.63 -1.66
CA THR A 331 11.66 -9.93 -0.21
C THR A 331 10.24 -9.82 0.36
N HIS A 332 9.53 -8.71 0.13
CA HIS A 332 8.19 -8.49 0.72
C HIS A 332 7.03 -8.85 -0.19
N ARG A 333 7.28 -9.26 -1.45
CA ARG A 333 6.24 -9.51 -2.45
C ARG A 333 5.14 -10.46 -1.95
N ARG A 334 5.55 -11.60 -1.38
CA ARG A 334 4.62 -12.64 -0.91
C ARG A 334 3.85 -12.20 0.32
N ILE A 335 4.50 -11.46 1.22
CA ILE A 335 3.88 -10.92 2.44
C ILE A 335 2.80 -9.91 2.04
N LEU A 336 3.13 -8.96 1.15
CA LEU A 336 2.18 -7.98 0.62
C LEU A 336 0.97 -8.63 -0.04
N GLN A 337 1.17 -9.71 -0.80
CA GLN A 337 0.07 -10.49 -1.39
C GLN A 337 -0.79 -11.17 -0.33
N SER A 338 -0.16 -11.82 0.66
CA SER A 338 -0.87 -12.53 1.74
C SER A 338 -1.74 -11.57 2.54
N GLU A 339 -1.17 -10.47 3.02
CA GLU A 339 -1.91 -9.46 3.79
C GLU A 339 -3.05 -8.84 2.99
N THR A 340 -2.87 -8.65 1.68
CA THR A 340 -3.95 -8.10 0.85
C THR A 340 -5.16 -8.99 0.83
N VAL A 341 -4.94 -10.31 0.75
CA VAL A 341 -6.02 -11.30 0.75
C VAL A 341 -6.58 -11.48 2.16
N GLU A 342 -5.72 -11.72 3.14
CA GLU A 342 -6.09 -12.13 4.51
C GLU A 342 -6.68 -10.99 5.34
N ARG A 343 -6.23 -9.75 5.11
CA ARG A 343 -6.69 -8.58 5.83
C ARG A 343 -7.71 -7.78 5.01
N TYR A 344 -7.26 -7.07 3.97
CA TYR A 344 -8.12 -6.08 3.32
C TYR A 344 -9.26 -6.72 2.50
N TYR A 345 -8.96 -7.77 1.73
CA TYR A 345 -9.99 -8.44 0.95
C TYR A 345 -11.00 -9.17 1.85
N GLU A 346 -10.56 -9.91 2.87
CA GLU A 346 -11.48 -10.60 3.79
C GLU A 346 -12.32 -9.62 4.63
N GLN A 347 -11.74 -8.50 5.08
CA GLN A 347 -12.49 -7.43 5.73
C GLN A 347 -13.58 -6.88 4.80
N TYR A 348 -13.21 -6.50 3.58
CA TYR A 348 -14.14 -6.00 2.56
C TYR A 348 -15.23 -7.04 2.21
N ARG A 349 -14.83 -8.30 2.05
CA ARG A 349 -15.72 -9.42 1.76
C ARG A 349 -16.75 -9.61 2.86
N THR A 350 -16.32 -9.55 4.12
CA THR A 350 -17.20 -9.64 5.29
C THR A 350 -18.19 -8.48 5.32
N GLU A 351 -17.73 -7.23 5.16
CA GLU A 351 -18.58 -6.04 5.07
C GLU A 351 -19.65 -6.20 3.98
N ARG A 352 -19.26 -6.60 2.76
CA ARG A 352 -20.17 -6.76 1.62
C ARG A 352 -21.18 -7.88 1.82
N LEU A 353 -20.79 -8.99 2.43
CA LEU A 353 -21.70 -10.11 2.72
C LEU A 353 -22.70 -9.75 3.81
N LEU A 354 -22.28 -9.00 4.84
CA LEU A 354 -23.17 -8.47 5.88
C LEU A 354 -24.22 -7.52 5.28
N VAL A 355 -23.78 -6.57 4.44
CA VAL A 355 -24.69 -5.64 3.75
C VAL A 355 -25.68 -6.38 2.84
N LYS A 356 -25.22 -7.38 2.08
CA LYS A 356 -26.10 -8.24 1.26
C LYS A 356 -27.12 -9.01 2.10
N ARG A 357 -26.72 -9.52 3.27
CA ARG A 357 -27.63 -10.21 4.20
C ARG A 357 -28.68 -9.24 4.77
N ALA A 358 -28.27 -8.06 5.21
CA ALA A 358 -29.15 -7.05 5.78
C ALA A 358 -30.18 -6.53 4.75
N THR A 359 -29.73 -6.25 3.52
CA THR A 359 -30.63 -5.82 2.43
C THR A 359 -31.62 -6.92 2.04
N LYS A 360 -31.19 -8.19 2.01
CA LYS A 360 -32.08 -9.32 1.78
C LYS A 360 -33.15 -9.45 2.87
N LEU A 361 -32.77 -9.34 4.15
CA LEU A 361 -33.72 -9.38 5.27
C LEU A 361 -34.76 -8.25 5.18
N LYS A 362 -34.31 -7.00 4.96
CA LYS A 362 -35.21 -5.85 4.78
C LYS A 362 -36.20 -6.07 3.62
N SER A 363 -35.74 -6.62 2.50
CA SER A 363 -36.61 -6.91 1.35
C SER A 363 -37.66 -8.00 1.66
N MET A 364 -37.29 -9.01 2.45
CA MET A 364 -38.20 -10.08 2.87
C MET A 364 -39.27 -9.58 3.84
N ASP A 365 -38.90 -8.67 4.74
CA ASP A 365 -39.84 -8.07 5.69
C ASP A 365 -40.84 -7.14 5.00
N VAL A 366 -40.40 -6.36 4.01
CA VAL A 366 -41.30 -5.56 3.15
C VAL A 366 -42.24 -6.48 2.36
N GLY A 367 -41.73 -7.58 1.80
CA GLY A 367 -42.55 -8.57 1.10
C GLY A 367 -43.60 -9.24 1.99
N LYS A 368 -43.26 -9.57 3.25
CA LYS A 368 -44.21 -10.12 4.23
C LYS A 368 -45.29 -9.11 4.60
N LYS A 369 -44.94 -7.84 4.86
CA LYS A 369 -45.92 -6.79 5.15
C LYS A 369 -46.92 -6.59 4.00
N LEU A 370 -46.44 -6.53 2.76
CA LEU A 370 -47.30 -6.42 1.58
C LEU A 370 -48.26 -7.61 1.44
N LEU A 371 -47.80 -8.83 1.74
CA LEU A 371 -48.64 -10.04 1.72
C LEU A 371 -49.70 -10.05 2.81
N ASP A 372 -49.38 -9.55 4.01
CA ASP A 372 -50.33 -9.46 5.11
C ASP A 372 -51.38 -8.37 4.88
N ASP A 373 -50.99 -7.24 4.27
CA ASP A 373 -51.92 -6.19 3.86
C ASP A 373 -52.86 -6.67 2.75
N LEU A 374 -52.38 -7.51 1.82
CA LEU A 374 -53.22 -8.10 0.77
C LEU A 374 -54.22 -9.14 1.29
N LYS A 375 -53.96 -9.77 2.44
CA LYS A 375 -54.85 -10.73 3.10
C LYS A 375 -55.91 -10.07 3.99
N ARG A 376 -55.78 -8.77 4.25
CA ARG A 376 -56.71 -7.98 5.07
C ARG A 376 -57.80 -7.27 4.24
N VAL A 377 -57.71 -7.36 2.91
CA VAL A 377 -58.75 -6.97 1.95
C VAL A 377 -59.48 -8.23 1.51
#